data_AF-A0AAV5S931-F1
#
_entry.id   AF-A0AAV5S931-F1
#
_cell.length_a   1.000
_cell.length_b   1.000
_cell.length_c   1.000
_cell.angle_alpha   90.00
_cell.angle_beta   90.00
_cell.angle_gamma   90.00
#
_symmetry.space_group_name_H-M   'P 1'
#
loop_
_entity.id
_entity.type
_entity.pdbx_description
1 polymer ?
#
loop_
_entity_poly.entity_id
_entity_poly.type
_entity_poly.pdbx_seq_one_letter_code
_entity_poly.pdbx_strand_id
1 'polypeptide(L)'
;QTRTKTRITVLPEKHLHRRKIINHNLKDNLESHFRQHTAAPLALKAEDISDESAARAPVFLTPLVNIGVEEGDFARFETQVAPVNDPYMTLEWYKDQKPVLIGHRFRSTLDFGFACLDLLYALPDDT
;
A
#
# COMPACT_ATOMS: atom_id res chain seq x y z
N GLN A 1 -26.89 -3.27 -3.85
CA GLN A 1 -25.68 -2.65 -3.29
C GLN A 1 -24.67 -3.76 -3.02
N THR A 2 -23.92 -4.16 -4.03
CA THR A 2 -22.83 -5.11 -3.92
C THR A 2 -21.60 -4.35 -3.41
N ARG A 3 -21.27 -4.53 -2.13
CA ARG A 3 -20.07 -3.94 -1.53
C ARG A 3 -18.84 -4.60 -2.14
N THR A 4 -18.09 -3.85 -2.96
CA THR A 4 -16.75 -4.22 -3.42
C THR A 4 -15.85 -4.39 -2.21
N LYS A 5 -15.43 -5.63 -1.93
CA LYS A 5 -14.44 -5.93 -0.89
C LYS A 5 -13.10 -6.16 -1.57
N THR A 6 -12.30 -5.11 -1.64
CA THR A 6 -10.88 -5.21 -2.01
C THR A 6 -10.14 -5.90 -0.88
N ARG A 7 -9.53 -7.06 -1.15
CA ARG A 7 -8.72 -7.80 -0.17
C ARG A 7 -7.31 -7.91 -0.70
N ILE A 8 -6.36 -7.24 -0.06
CA ILE A 8 -4.93 -7.37 -0.35
C ILE A 8 -4.38 -8.46 0.57
N THR A 9 -3.58 -9.37 0.03
CA THR A 9 -2.93 -10.44 0.80
C THR A 9 -1.45 -10.15 0.90
N VAL A 10 -0.89 -10.24 2.12
CA VAL A 10 0.55 -10.11 2.34
C VAL A 10 1.02 -11.30 3.19
N LEU A 11 1.94 -12.10 2.67
CA LEU A 11 2.43 -13.32 3.31
C LEU A 11 3.84 -13.10 3.85
N PRO A 12 4.10 -13.26 5.16
CA PRO A 12 5.45 -13.20 5.69
C PRO A 12 6.22 -14.50 5.39
N GLU A 13 7.46 -14.38 4.90
CA GLU A 13 8.38 -15.53 4.83
C GLU A 13 8.94 -15.88 6.21
N LYS A 14 9.07 -17.18 6.45
CA LYS A 14 9.56 -17.74 7.71
C LYS A 14 11.08 -17.81 7.60
N HIS A 15 11.77 -17.22 8.57
CA HIS A 15 13.21 -17.35 8.86
C HIS A 15 14.17 -16.38 8.14
N LEU A 16 14.49 -15.24 8.79
CA LEU A 16 15.83 -14.67 8.70
C LEU A 16 16.25 -13.93 9.98
N HIS A 17 17.42 -14.23 10.51
CA HIS A 17 18.05 -13.52 11.63
C HIS A 17 18.75 -12.25 11.09
N ARG A 18 18.52 -11.06 11.67
CA ARG A 18 19.21 -9.83 11.23
C ARG A 18 19.40 -8.77 12.33
N ARG A 19 20.43 -7.94 12.12
CA ARG A 19 21.04 -6.99 13.08
C ARG A 19 20.42 -5.60 12.96
N LYS A 20 20.20 -4.95 14.11
CA LYS A 20 19.60 -3.62 14.22
C LYS A 20 20.48 -2.50 13.66
N ILE A 21 19.92 -1.69 12.75
CA ILE A 21 20.37 -0.32 12.47
C ILE A 21 19.11 0.56 12.39
N ILE A 22 18.82 1.35 13.43
CA ILE A 22 17.75 2.34 13.42
C ILE A 22 18.38 3.71 13.09
N ASN A 23 18.13 4.26 11.90
CA ASN A 23 18.62 5.58 11.48
C ASN A 23 17.59 6.67 11.78
N HIS A 24 17.98 7.70 12.54
CA HIS A 24 17.15 8.89 12.84
C HIS A 24 16.61 9.59 11.57
N ASN A 25 17.35 9.51 10.45
CA ASN A 25 16.94 10.04 9.14
C ASN A 25 15.65 9.44 8.56
N LEU A 26 15.16 8.31 9.10
CA LEU A 26 14.04 7.58 8.50
C LEU A 26 12.69 8.32 8.67
N LYS A 27 12.49 9.05 9.77
CA LYS A 27 11.23 9.78 10.01
C LYS A 27 11.08 10.98 9.10
N ASP A 28 12.14 11.77 8.94
CA ASP A 28 12.12 12.95 8.08
C ASP A 28 11.97 12.56 6.60
N ASN A 29 12.61 11.45 6.20
CA ASN A 29 12.44 10.87 4.87
C ASN A 29 11.00 10.38 4.64
N LEU A 30 10.38 9.77 5.65
CA LEU A 30 9.00 9.29 5.59
C LEU A 30 8.02 10.45 5.39
N GLU A 31 8.10 11.49 6.23
CA GLU A 31 7.21 12.65 6.09
C GLU A 31 7.38 13.32 4.72
N SER A 32 8.63 13.47 4.26
CA SER A 32 8.91 14.08 2.96
C SER A 32 8.35 13.25 1.80
N HIS A 33 8.53 11.93 1.84
CA HIS A 33 7.99 11.00 0.84
C HIS A 33 6.47 11.06 0.80
N PHE A 34 5.82 10.98 1.96
CA PHE A 34 4.36 11.05 2.05
C PHE A 34 3.80 12.36 1.52
N ARG A 35 4.42 13.50 1.87
CA ARG A 35 4.03 14.82 1.32
C ARG A 35 4.12 14.91 -0.20
N GLN A 36 5.01 14.13 -0.83
CA GLN A 36 5.18 14.13 -2.28
C GLN A 36 4.22 13.17 -3.00
N HIS A 37 3.83 12.07 -2.36
CA HIS A 37 3.10 10.99 -3.01
C HIS A 37 1.64 10.85 -2.63
N THR A 38 1.20 11.38 -1.49
CA THR A 38 -0.19 11.28 -1.01
C THR A 38 -0.71 12.58 -0.43
N ALA A 39 -2.01 12.82 -0.59
CA ALA A 39 -2.74 13.91 0.07
C ALA A 39 -3.32 13.47 1.43
N ALA A 40 -3.29 12.16 1.74
CA ALA A 40 -3.81 11.62 2.98
C ALA A 40 -2.87 11.94 4.16
N PRO A 41 -3.41 12.25 5.36
CA PRO A 41 -2.61 12.41 6.56
C PRO A 41 -1.82 11.15 6.89
N LEU A 42 -0.57 11.30 7.33
CA LEU A 42 0.27 10.20 7.80
C LEU A 42 -0.38 9.52 9.02
N ALA A 43 -0.69 8.23 8.88
CA ALA A 43 -1.24 7.37 9.94
C ALA A 43 -0.16 6.49 10.59
N LEU A 44 1.03 6.41 9.98
CA LEU A 44 2.19 5.68 10.51
C LEU A 44 2.63 6.22 11.88
N LYS A 45 2.83 5.30 12.82
CA LYS A 45 3.41 5.58 14.13
C LYS A 45 4.86 5.13 14.19
N ALA A 46 5.59 5.59 15.21
CA ALA A 46 6.99 5.20 15.42
C ALA A 46 7.18 3.68 15.56
N GLU A 47 6.17 2.95 16.01
CA GLU A 47 6.14 1.48 16.14
C GLU A 47 5.90 0.74 14.80
N ASP A 48 5.34 1.43 13.80
CA ASP A 48 5.06 0.87 12.48
C ASP A 48 6.30 0.90 11.57
N ILE A 49 7.25 1.77 11.91
CA ILE A 49 8.59 1.78 11.34
C ILE A 49 9.29 0.56 11.92
N SER A 50 9.54 -0.46 11.09
CA SER A 50 10.07 -1.72 11.62
C SER A 50 11.40 -1.51 12.34
N ASP A 51 11.46 -2.03 13.57
CA ASP A 51 12.69 -2.56 14.12
C ASP A 51 12.82 -3.94 13.45
N GLU A 52 13.86 -4.20 12.65
CA GLU A 52 14.11 -5.48 11.95
C GLU A 52 13.94 -6.75 12.84
N SER A 53 13.84 -6.56 14.16
CA SER A 53 13.60 -7.56 15.19
C SER A 53 12.17 -8.13 15.28
N ALA A 54 11.14 -7.55 14.65
CA ALA A 54 9.76 -8.04 14.78
C ALA A 54 9.16 -8.37 13.40
N ALA A 55 9.22 -9.64 13.01
CA ALA A 55 8.47 -10.18 11.88
C ALA A 55 6.95 -10.06 12.18
N ARG A 56 6.38 -8.91 11.87
CA ARG A 56 4.95 -8.63 12.03
C ARG A 56 4.27 -8.82 10.69
N ALA A 57 3.16 -9.54 10.69
CA ALA A 57 2.31 -9.67 9.51
C ALA A 57 1.92 -8.27 9.01
N PRO A 58 2.01 -7.99 7.69
CA PRO A 58 1.71 -6.66 7.21
C PRO A 58 0.25 -6.27 7.41
N VAL A 59 0.03 -5.00 7.75
CA VAL A 59 -1.28 -4.46 8.11
C VAL A 59 -1.56 -3.17 7.37
N PHE A 60 -2.83 -2.97 7.02
CA PHE A 60 -3.35 -1.67 6.57
C PHE A 60 -3.52 -0.75 7.76
N LEU A 61 -2.94 0.42 7.69
CA LEU A 61 -3.11 1.47 8.69
C LEU A 61 -4.27 2.41 8.33
N THR A 62 -4.54 2.54 7.03
CA THR A 62 -5.67 3.30 6.50
C THR A 62 -6.57 2.39 5.66
N PRO A 63 -7.89 2.54 5.70
CA PRO A 63 -8.76 1.83 4.77
C PRO A 63 -8.65 2.44 3.37
N LEU A 64 -8.88 1.62 2.34
CA LEU A 64 -9.14 2.13 1.00
C LEU A 64 -10.47 2.88 0.98
N VAL A 65 -10.51 4.00 0.28
CA VAL A 65 -11.71 4.83 0.12
C VAL A 65 -12.33 4.60 -1.24
N ASN A 66 -13.65 4.51 -1.29
CA ASN A 66 -14.38 4.42 -2.55
C ASN A 66 -14.31 5.75 -3.29
N ILE A 67 -14.08 5.68 -4.58
CA ILE A 67 -14.02 6.84 -5.48
C ILE A 67 -15.08 6.69 -6.56
N GLY A 68 -15.68 7.81 -6.95
CA GLY A 68 -16.53 7.90 -8.15
C GLY A 68 -15.77 8.68 -9.21
N VAL A 69 -15.67 8.12 -10.41
CA VAL A 69 -14.99 8.71 -11.58
C VAL A 69 -15.85 8.48 -12.82
N GLU A 70 -15.71 9.34 -13.83
CA GLU A 70 -16.39 9.15 -15.11
C GLU A 70 -15.62 8.17 -16.02
N GLU A 71 -16.26 7.67 -17.07
CA GLU A 71 -15.56 6.83 -18.05
C GLU A 71 -14.40 7.61 -18.69
N GLY A 72 -13.24 6.96 -18.81
CA GLY A 72 -12.02 7.56 -19.33
C GLY A 72 -11.16 8.27 -18.27
N ASP A 73 -11.69 8.52 -17.08
CA ASP A 73 -10.97 9.25 -16.04
C ASP A 73 -9.93 8.39 -15.32
N PHE A 74 -8.95 9.09 -14.73
CA PHE A 74 -7.98 8.52 -13.82
C PHE A 74 -8.58 8.26 -12.44
N ALA A 75 -8.21 7.12 -11.84
CA ALA A 75 -8.61 6.73 -10.50
C ALA A 75 -7.39 6.28 -9.69
N ARG A 76 -7.30 6.71 -8.42
CA ARG A 76 -6.24 6.28 -7.48
C ARG A 76 -6.84 5.71 -6.21
N PHE A 77 -6.39 4.51 -5.87
CA PHE A 77 -6.59 3.91 -4.56
C PHE A 77 -5.27 3.93 -3.82
N GLU A 78 -5.24 4.54 -2.63
CA GLU A 78 -4.02 4.63 -1.83
C GLU A 78 -4.26 4.17 -0.39
N THR A 79 -3.22 3.64 0.22
CA THR A 79 -3.23 3.19 1.61
C THR A 79 -1.83 3.24 2.21
N GLN A 80 -1.79 3.30 3.53
CA GLN A 80 -0.58 3.16 4.33
C GLN A 80 -0.49 1.74 4.87
N VAL A 81 0.71 1.18 4.86
CA VAL A 81 1.00 -0.19 5.30
C VAL A 81 2.17 -0.20 6.28
N ALA A 82 2.11 -1.11 7.23
CA ALA A 82 3.20 -1.44 8.14
C ALA A 82 3.48 -2.93 8.09
N PRO A 83 4.70 -3.40 8.39
CA PRO A 83 5.91 -2.62 8.70
C PRO A 83 6.47 -1.78 7.53
N VAL A 84 7.06 -0.63 7.84
CA VAL A 84 7.88 0.12 6.86
C VAL A 84 9.23 -0.60 6.69
N ASN A 85 9.69 -0.76 5.45
CA ASN A 85 10.95 -1.41 5.05
C ASN A 85 11.05 -2.93 5.24
N ASP A 86 9.95 -3.66 5.13
CA ASP A 86 10.01 -5.13 5.07
C ASP A 86 10.33 -5.60 3.63
N PRO A 87 11.52 -6.19 3.38
CA PRO A 87 11.92 -6.63 2.04
C PRO A 87 11.15 -7.86 1.54
N TYR A 88 10.40 -8.54 2.42
CA TYR A 88 9.57 -9.70 2.09
C TYR A 88 8.10 -9.34 1.85
N MET A 89 7.73 -8.06 2.06
CA MET A 89 6.38 -7.59 1.82
C MET A 89 6.04 -7.67 0.33
N THR A 90 4.93 -8.32 0.01
CA THR A 90 4.37 -8.37 -1.36
C THR A 90 3.00 -7.72 -1.38
N LEU A 91 2.73 -6.91 -2.40
CA LEU A 91 1.44 -6.23 -2.60
C LEU A 91 0.68 -6.88 -3.76
N GLU A 92 -0.54 -7.35 -3.47
CA GLU A 92 -1.46 -7.88 -4.49
C GLU A 92 -2.82 -7.21 -4.39
N TRP A 93 -3.35 -6.75 -5.53
CA TRP A 93 -4.64 -6.09 -5.61
C TRP A 93 -5.71 -7.06 -6.10
N TYR A 94 -6.92 -6.97 -5.53
CA TYR A 94 -8.05 -7.82 -5.92
C TYR A 94 -9.32 -6.99 -6.12
N LYS A 95 -10.02 -7.23 -7.23
CA LYS A 95 -11.38 -6.75 -7.48
C LYS A 95 -12.32 -7.96 -7.52
N ASP A 96 -13.35 -7.96 -6.68
CA ASP A 96 -14.34 -9.05 -6.62
C ASP A 96 -13.71 -10.45 -6.49
N GLN A 97 -12.70 -10.57 -5.61
CA GLN A 97 -11.92 -11.79 -5.36
C GLN A 97 -11.04 -12.25 -6.54
N LYS A 98 -10.95 -11.49 -7.63
CA LYS A 98 -10.05 -11.75 -8.74
C LYS A 98 -8.83 -10.83 -8.65
N PRO A 99 -7.62 -11.34 -8.92
CA PRO A 99 -6.42 -10.51 -8.91
C PRO A 99 -6.50 -9.46 -10.03
N VAL A 100 -6.11 -8.24 -9.70
CA VAL A 100 -5.93 -7.16 -10.68
C VAL A 100 -4.60 -7.36 -11.38
N LEU A 101 -4.63 -7.46 -12.70
CA LEU A 101 -3.41 -7.63 -13.50
C LEU A 101 -2.74 -6.27 -13.70
N ILE A 102 -1.57 -6.11 -13.08
CA ILE A 102 -0.72 -4.93 -13.26
C ILE A 102 -0.16 -4.91 -14.69
N GLY A 103 -0.17 -3.74 -15.33
CA GLY A 103 0.25 -3.59 -16.73
C GLY A 103 -0.04 -2.19 -17.27
N HIS A 104 -0.59 -2.12 -18.48
CA HIS A 104 -0.82 -0.84 -19.16
C HIS A 104 -1.88 0.03 -18.46
N ARG A 105 -2.97 -0.58 -17.98
CA ARG A 105 -4.12 0.14 -17.37
C ARG A 105 -4.00 0.33 -15.86
N PHE A 106 -3.44 -0.67 -15.18
CA PHE A 106 -3.30 -0.69 -13.74
C PHE A 106 -1.82 -0.61 -13.39
N ARG A 107 -1.43 0.40 -12.60
CA ARG A 107 -0.07 0.53 -12.06
C ARG A 107 -0.13 0.40 -10.56
N SER A 108 0.76 -0.39 -9.99
CA SER A 108 0.87 -0.56 -8.54
C SER A 108 2.19 0.02 -8.05
N THR A 109 2.16 0.69 -6.91
CA THR A 109 3.34 1.17 -6.20
C THR A 109 3.29 0.67 -4.76
N LEU A 110 4.42 0.19 -4.26
CA LEU A 110 4.66 -0.08 -2.86
C LEU A 110 6.02 0.52 -2.52
N ASP A 111 6.05 1.55 -1.70
CA ASP A 111 7.28 2.23 -1.34
C ASP A 111 7.16 2.94 0.01
N PHE A 112 8.15 2.80 0.89
CA PHE A 112 8.22 3.48 2.20
C PHE A 112 6.94 3.45 3.06
N GLY A 113 6.18 2.35 3.05
CA GLY A 113 4.93 2.24 3.82
C GLY A 113 3.72 2.91 3.15
N PHE A 114 3.87 3.38 1.92
CA PHE A 114 2.80 3.82 1.02
C PHE A 114 2.55 2.75 -0.03
N ALA A 115 1.28 2.41 -0.25
CA ALA A 115 0.84 1.51 -1.30
C ALA A 115 -0.27 2.18 -2.11
N CYS A 116 -0.19 2.12 -3.44
CA CYS A 116 -1.26 2.60 -4.30
C CYS A 116 -1.50 1.74 -5.54
N LEU A 117 -2.72 1.84 -6.06
CA LEU A 117 -3.15 1.33 -7.35
C LEU A 117 -3.73 2.49 -8.16
N ASP A 118 -3.10 2.74 -9.30
CA ASP A 118 -3.53 3.72 -10.30
C ASP A 118 -4.25 3.00 -11.43
N LEU A 119 -5.49 3.41 -11.68
CA LEU A 119 -6.27 3.10 -12.88
C LEU A 119 -6.14 4.28 -13.84
N LEU A 120 -5.41 4.08 -14.94
CA LEU A 120 -5.06 5.18 -15.84
C LEU A 120 -6.25 5.77 -16.61
N TYR A 121 -7.26 4.94 -16.87
CA TYR A 121 -8.52 5.32 -17.50
C TYR A 121 -9.59 4.29 -17.13
N ALA A 122 -10.71 4.77 -16.59
CA ALA A 122 -11.84 3.95 -16.18
C ALA A 122 -12.65 3.45 -17.38
N LEU A 123 -13.10 2.20 -17.31
CA LEU A 123 -14.05 1.60 -18.23
C LEU A 123 -15.36 1.26 -17.50
N PRO A 124 -16.48 1.10 -18.22
CA PRO A 124 -17.77 0.74 -17.62
C PRO A 124 -17.74 -0.54 -16.76
N ASP A 125 -16.86 -1.50 -17.10
CA ASP A 125 -16.71 -2.77 -16.39
C ASP A 125 -15.90 -2.68 -15.07
N ASP A 126 -15.34 -1.52 -14.73
CA ASP A 126 -14.53 -1.31 -13.52
C ASP A 126 -15.35 -1.02 -12.26
N THR A 127 -16.68 -1.08 -12.34
CA THR A 127 -17.62 -0.82 -11.23
C THR A 127 -17.60 -1.86 -10.11
#